data_AF-A0A2M9T8A6-F1
#
_entry.id   AF-A0A2M9T8A6-F1
#
_cell.length_a   1.000
_cell.length_b   1.000
_cell.length_c   1.000
_cell.angle_alpha   90.00
_cell.angle_beta   90.00
_cell.angle_gamma   90.00
#
_symmetry.space_group_name_H-M   'P 1'
#
loop_
_entity.id
_entity.type
_entity.pdbx_description
1 polymer ?
#
loop_
_entity_poly.entity_id
_entity_poly.type
_entity_poly.pdbx_seq_one_letter_code
_entity_poly.pdbx_strand_id
1 'polypeptide(L)'
;MPNIKFRASRRTLTSHAGLSIIGQCFEIAGVDSIDSRFPTTLGMRTSDVIKSYLGLLCLGMSDYDAVENFRRDKPFQQLLTLQKVPSAAT
;
A
#
# COMPACT_ATOMS: atom_id res chain seq x y z
N MET A 1 24.65 -15.81 33.95
CA MET A 1 24.25 -14.94 32.82
C MET A 1 23.28 -15.71 31.94
N PRO A 2 22.05 -15.21 31.67
CA PRO A 2 21.12 -15.91 30.79
C PRO A 2 21.65 -15.93 29.34
N ASN A 3 21.55 -17.09 28.69
CA ASN A 3 21.94 -17.28 27.29
C ASN A 3 20.74 -16.99 26.38
N ILE A 4 20.65 -15.78 25.86
CA ILE A 4 19.57 -15.33 24.98
C ILE A 4 19.98 -15.56 23.52
N LYS A 5 19.14 -16.26 22.76
CA LYS A 5 19.34 -16.52 21.32
C LYS A 5 18.26 -15.82 20.51
N PHE A 6 18.65 -14.93 19.59
CA PHE A 6 17.74 -14.30 18.65
C PHE A 6 17.50 -15.21 17.43
N ARG A 7 16.26 -15.30 16.96
CA ARG A 7 15.90 -15.94 15.69
C ARG A 7 15.05 -15.00 14.86
N ALA A 8 15.41 -14.84 13.59
CA ALA A 8 14.57 -14.12 12.63
C ALA A 8 13.32 -14.95 12.32
N SER A 9 12.16 -14.31 12.40
CA SER A 9 10.89 -14.89 11.95
C SER A 9 10.76 -14.73 10.43
N ARG A 10 10.11 -15.70 9.77
CA ARG A 10 9.72 -15.58 8.35
C ARG A 10 8.42 -14.80 8.15
N ARG A 11 7.75 -14.38 9.23
CA ARG A 11 6.51 -13.62 9.17
C ARG A 11 6.80 -12.14 8.98
N THR A 12 6.05 -11.50 8.09
CA THR A 12 6.02 -10.04 7.97
C THR A 12 5.16 -9.50 9.11
N LEU A 13 5.76 -8.68 9.98
CA LEU A 13 5.05 -7.95 11.03
C LEU A 13 4.87 -6.50 10.57
N THR A 14 3.66 -5.96 10.71
CA THR A 14 3.35 -4.57 10.40
C THR A 14 2.28 -4.04 11.35
N SER A 15 2.41 -2.78 11.75
CA SER A 15 1.39 -2.04 12.50
C SER A 15 0.15 -1.73 11.65
N HIS A 16 0.22 -1.95 10.33
CA HIS A 16 -0.80 -1.55 9.36
C HIS A 16 -1.65 -2.73 8.86
N ALA A 17 -1.72 -3.84 9.60
CA ALA A 17 -2.45 -5.04 9.17
C ALA A 17 -3.94 -4.79 8.84
N GLY A 18 -4.56 -3.77 9.46
CA GLY A 18 -5.93 -3.33 9.15
C GLY A 18 -6.14 -2.91 7.69
N LEU A 19 -5.07 -2.50 6.97
CA LEU A 19 -5.15 -2.19 5.54
C LEU A 19 -5.56 -3.41 4.69
N SER A 20 -5.42 -4.64 5.18
CA SER A 20 -5.95 -5.84 4.48
C SER A 20 -7.46 -5.80 4.26
N ILE A 21 -8.21 -5.20 5.19
CA ILE A 21 -9.66 -5.04 5.06
C ILE A 21 -9.95 -3.98 4.00
N ILE A 22 -9.15 -2.92 3.96
CA ILE A 22 -9.26 -1.87 2.95
C ILE A 22 -8.97 -2.41 1.55
N GLY A 23 -7.94 -3.25 1.39
CA GLY A 23 -7.66 -3.95 0.13
C GLY A 23 -8.83 -4.80 -0.36
N GLN A 24 -9.49 -5.55 0.54
CA GLN A 24 -10.71 -6.29 0.21
C GLN A 24 -11.86 -5.36 -0.20
N CYS A 25 -12.03 -4.22 0.46
CA CYS A 25 -13.01 -3.22 0.05
C CYS A 25 -12.74 -2.68 -1.37
N PHE A 26 -11.47 -2.52 -1.77
CA PHE A 26 -11.14 -2.10 -3.13
C PHE A 26 -11.53 -3.13 -4.18
N GLU A 27 -11.32 -4.41 -3.89
CA GLU A 27 -11.75 -5.51 -4.78
C GLU A 27 -13.27 -5.55 -4.91
N ILE A 28 -14.00 -5.47 -3.79
CA ILE A 28 -15.47 -5.46 -3.76
C ILE A 28 -16.02 -4.24 -4.52
N ALA A 29 -15.41 -3.07 -4.34
CA ALA A 29 -15.81 -1.84 -5.02
C ALA A 29 -15.37 -1.79 -6.50
N GLY A 30 -14.56 -2.75 -6.96
CA GLY A 30 -14.06 -2.80 -8.33
C GLY A 30 -13.18 -1.61 -8.71
N VAL A 31 -12.37 -1.08 -7.78
CA VAL A 31 -11.59 0.16 -7.98
C VAL A 31 -10.70 0.11 -9.23
N ASP A 32 -10.19 -1.08 -9.58
CA ASP A 32 -9.35 -1.27 -10.78
C ASP A 32 -10.07 -0.99 -12.11
N SER A 33 -11.42 -0.94 -12.12
CA SER A 33 -12.16 -0.57 -13.33
C SER A 33 -11.85 0.86 -13.79
N ILE A 34 -11.33 1.72 -12.90
CA ILE A 34 -10.97 3.10 -13.22
C ILE A 34 -9.85 3.22 -14.26
N ASP A 35 -8.97 2.22 -14.34
CA ASP A 35 -7.86 2.20 -15.29
C ASP A 35 -8.33 2.16 -16.75
N SER A 36 -9.54 1.65 -17.01
CA SER A 36 -10.15 1.69 -18.35
C SER A 36 -10.56 3.09 -18.78
N ARG A 37 -10.90 3.95 -17.82
CA ARG A 37 -11.33 5.34 -18.04
C ARG A 37 -10.15 6.30 -18.02
N PHE A 38 -9.17 6.02 -17.17
CA PHE A 38 -7.94 6.80 -17.03
C PHE A 38 -6.76 5.86 -17.31
N PRO A 39 -6.31 5.77 -18.57
CA PRO A 39 -5.26 4.85 -18.93
C PRO A 39 -3.96 5.16 -18.19
N THR A 40 -3.21 4.08 -17.92
CA THR A 40 -1.93 4.10 -17.21
C THR A 40 -1.00 5.15 -17.80
N THR A 41 -0.55 6.10 -16.97
CA THR A 41 0.45 7.10 -17.37
C THR A 41 1.82 6.62 -16.91
N LEU A 42 2.82 6.60 -17.80
CA LEU A 42 4.23 6.26 -17.47
C LEU A 42 4.41 4.91 -16.75
N GLY A 43 3.54 3.93 -17.04
CA GLY A 43 3.58 2.62 -16.38
C GLY A 43 3.06 2.61 -14.94
N MET A 44 2.34 3.66 -14.51
CA MET A 44 1.65 3.72 -13.22
C MET A 44 0.13 3.65 -13.42
N ARG A 45 -0.52 2.62 -12.83
CA ARG A 45 -1.98 2.50 -12.85
C ARG A 45 -2.62 3.63 -12.06
N THR A 46 -3.73 4.15 -12.57
CA THR A 46 -4.50 5.16 -11.85
C THR A 46 -5.11 4.56 -10.59
N SER A 47 -5.53 3.30 -10.63
CA SER A 47 -6.01 2.59 -9.46
C SER A 47 -4.95 2.50 -8.35
N ASP A 48 -3.69 2.24 -8.67
CA ASP A 48 -2.60 2.17 -7.68
C ASP A 48 -2.39 3.51 -6.95
N VAL A 49 -2.53 4.64 -7.65
CA VAL A 49 -2.45 6.00 -7.07
C VAL A 49 -3.62 6.29 -6.14
N ILE A 50 -4.83 5.90 -6.55
CA ILE A 50 -6.04 6.11 -5.75
C ILE A 50 -6.04 5.22 -4.50
N LYS A 51 -5.72 3.94 -4.69
CA LYS A 51 -5.62 2.95 -3.61
C LYS A 51 -4.54 3.32 -2.60
N SER A 52 -3.37 3.78 -3.05
CA SER A 52 -2.30 4.24 -2.16
C SER A 52 -2.76 5.45 -1.35
N TYR A 53 -3.40 6.44 -1.98
CA TYR A 53 -3.87 7.62 -1.25
C TYR A 53 -4.96 7.27 -0.25
N LEU A 54 -5.92 6.43 -0.62
CA LEU A 54 -6.96 5.99 0.30
C LEU A 54 -6.37 5.17 1.47
N GLY A 55 -5.35 4.37 1.21
CA GLY A 55 -4.55 3.73 2.25
C GLY A 55 -3.90 4.72 3.22
N LEU A 56 -3.28 5.79 2.70
CA LEU A 56 -2.71 6.87 3.52
C LEU A 56 -3.77 7.57 4.37
N LEU A 57 -4.94 7.86 3.80
CA LEU A 57 -6.06 8.46 4.52
C LEU A 57 -6.54 7.55 5.66
N CYS A 58 -6.60 6.24 5.45
CA CYS A 58 -6.91 5.27 6.50
C CYS A 58 -5.86 5.25 7.62
N LEU A 59 -4.63 5.68 7.34
CA LEU A 59 -3.56 5.86 8.34
C LEU A 59 -3.53 7.27 8.96
N GLY A 60 -4.47 8.14 8.60
CA GLY A 60 -4.54 9.52 9.08
C GLY A 60 -3.56 10.48 8.37
N MET A 61 -3.01 10.08 7.23
CA MET A 61 -2.07 10.89 6.44
C MET A 61 -2.82 11.52 5.26
N SER A 62 -3.05 12.83 5.32
CA SER A 62 -3.78 13.56 4.26
C SER A 62 -2.88 14.04 3.11
N ASP A 63 -1.58 14.19 3.38
CA ASP A 63 -0.60 14.57 2.38
C ASP A 63 -0.16 13.35 1.56
N TYR A 64 -0.26 13.43 0.24
CA TYR A 64 0.12 12.32 -0.64
C TYR A 64 1.63 12.07 -0.62
N ASP A 65 2.46 13.07 -0.31
CA ASP A 65 3.91 12.90 -0.22
C ASP A 65 4.32 11.88 0.84
N ALA A 66 3.45 11.60 1.82
CA ALA A 66 3.65 10.54 2.79
C ALA A 66 3.80 9.13 2.16
N VAL A 67 3.36 8.94 0.91
CA VAL A 67 3.53 7.69 0.15
C VAL A 67 5.00 7.28 0.01
N GLU A 68 5.92 8.24 0.02
CA GLU A 68 7.35 7.99 -0.14
C GLU A 68 7.91 7.12 1.00
N ASN A 69 7.33 7.24 2.21
CA ASN A 69 7.67 6.39 3.35
C ASN A 69 7.34 4.91 3.11
N PHE A 70 6.40 4.61 2.21
CA PHE A 70 5.93 3.27 1.90
C PHE A 70 6.48 2.73 0.57
N ARG A 71 7.33 3.49 -0.14
CA ARG A 71 7.79 3.16 -1.50
C ARG A 71 8.43 1.77 -1.64
N ARG A 72 9.03 1.25 -0.57
CA ARG A 72 9.64 -0.10 -0.50
C ARG A 72 8.96 -1.00 0.53
N ASP A 73 7.83 -0.57 1.07
CA ASP A 73 7.06 -1.32 2.06
C ASP A 73 6.21 -2.40 1.36
N LYS A 74 6.71 -3.63 1.41
CA LYS A 74 6.04 -4.80 0.85
C LYS A 74 4.66 -5.05 1.47
N PRO A 75 4.48 -5.05 2.82
CA PRO A 75 3.16 -5.18 3.39
C PRO A 75 2.19 -4.10 2.90
N PHE A 76 2.58 -2.83 2.83
CA PHE A 76 1.69 -1.76 2.32
C PHE A 76 1.22 -2.06 0.89
N GLN A 77 2.15 -2.44 0.01
CA GLN A 77 1.85 -2.85 -1.36
C GLN A 77 0.86 -4.02 -1.42
N GLN A 78 1.10 -5.06 -0.62
CA GLN A 78 0.31 -6.29 -0.63
C GLN A 78 -1.07 -6.10 -0.01
N LEU A 79 -1.14 -5.40 1.12
CA LEU A 79 -2.37 -5.20 1.88
C LEU A 79 -3.38 -4.33 1.12
N LEU A 80 -2.91 -3.39 0.30
CA LEU A 80 -3.74 -2.53 -0.54
C LEU A 80 -3.90 -3.04 -1.98
N THR A 81 -3.42 -4.26 -2.26
CA THR A 81 -3.48 -4.90 -3.59
C THR A 81 -2.99 -4.00 -4.72
N LEU A 82 -1.85 -3.35 -4.49
CA LEU A 82 -1.19 -2.46 -5.45
C LEU A 82 -0.30 -3.26 -6.40
N GLN A 83 -0.31 -2.93 -7.70
CA GLN A 83 0.71 -3.46 -8.61
C GLN A 83 2.08 -2.85 -8.29
N LYS A 84 2.12 -1.54 -8.01
CA LYS A 84 3.34 -0.81 -7.63
C LYS A 84 2.98 0.32 -6.67
N VAL A 85 3.81 0.55 -5.65
CA VAL A 85 3.66 1.73 -4.78
C VAL A 85 4.12 2.98 -5.56
N PRO A 86 3.26 4.00 -5.73
CA PRO A 86 3.65 5.24 -6.40
C PRO A 86 4.68 6.03 -5.59
N SER A 87 5.29 7.05 -6.21
CA SER A 87 6.14 8.03 -5.52
C SER A 87 5.40 9.33 -5.23
N ALA A 88 5.98 10.13 -4.35
CA ALA A 88 5.66 11.55 -4.28
C ALA A 88 5.97 12.26 -5.61
N ALA A 89 5.41 13.45 -5.79
CA ALA A 89 5.79 14.31 -6.92
C ALA A 89 7.26 14.74 -6.77
N THR A 90 7.96 14.95 -7.89
CA THR A 90 9.36 15.43 -7.93
C THR A 90 9.41 16.76 -8.65
#